data_AF-A0A8S1N1J2-F1
#
_entry.id   AF-A0A8S1N1J2-F1
#
_cell.length_a   1.000
_cell.length_b   1.000
_cell.length_c   1.000
_cell.angle_alpha   90.00
_cell.angle_beta   90.00
_cell.angle_gamma   90.00
#
_symmetry.space_group_name_H-M   'P 1'
#
loop_
_entity.id
_entity.type
_entity.pdbx_description
1 polymer ?
#
loop_
_entity_poly.entity_id
_entity_poly.type
_entity_poly.pdbx_seq_one_letter_code
_entity_poly.pdbx_strand_id
1 'polypeptide(L)'
;MQILLLYLPLLILGQNVKIFIKEDYDEYLVYEDNEVQFEFLRKNLDKGVTCKPPKSFGVSSTSDVIGYSNQTLRIYNNDKVSYNVYALQTSEKSTTITLSTEVLSDDTILRPQSEILFKLIQKCPQKVDLTSENYWTPIYVNIGFNEVSKENTELIEFLMIFTCDKSFRDLTFDWSLPILLIISTILIAFLAKYTRILSFRWKRNGQDFQGFEITFLVIGIYILLYASGATIVIATGFSNFIRYFFIVLACTIGTFAIFFVSAEMACLLKANSFVRKYNLIIASIISLLIGLPYYFFKPWYLSDIISLAFIFLIVKFFRLKNLKTAAALMIANVILDSTFALIIHYTQPESYNTTVLQYLNCPLELQLPLIRMQYDKNCAWISLFSQVIPGLFLSLAYRIDKSKRTFTYGLSGFLSLIISEGFWVLATVSVKHSIPQSLFTHPFLLGTLTINSLSRAELHSFYFGDFLIDQSYYRLRGESLQDCRKPLFLLNMDSIPEFKVQPTDL
;
A
#
# COMPACT_ATOMS: atom_id res chain seq x y z
N MET A 1 -8.14 10.00 27.29
CA MET A 1 -9.62 10.00 27.43
C MET A 1 -10.10 11.41 27.13
N GLN A 2 -10.16 11.76 25.85
CA GLN A 2 -10.89 12.92 25.32
C GLN A 2 -11.54 12.37 24.05
N ILE A 3 -12.81 12.05 24.24
CA ILE A 3 -13.74 11.44 23.31
C ILE A 3 -14.57 12.59 22.73
N LEU A 4 -14.91 12.47 21.44
CA LEU A 4 -15.95 13.22 20.73
C LEU A 4 -15.91 14.75 20.92
N LEU A 5 -15.33 15.43 19.93
CA LEU A 5 -15.90 16.71 19.49
C LEU A 5 -16.38 16.53 18.06
N LEU A 6 -17.70 16.62 17.94
CA LEU A 6 -18.49 16.67 16.72
C LEU A 6 -17.79 17.48 15.63
N TYR A 7 -17.40 16.82 14.54
CA TYR A 7 -17.25 17.50 13.26
C TYR A 7 -18.66 17.71 12.68
N LEU A 8 -19.25 18.85 13.05
CA LEU A 8 -20.26 19.50 12.21
C LEU A 8 -19.51 20.04 10.99
N PRO A 9 -19.82 19.66 9.75
CA PRO A 9 -19.38 20.45 8.62
C PRO A 9 -20.15 21.77 8.70
N LEU A 10 -19.44 22.85 9.01
CA LEU A 10 -19.95 24.20 8.75
C LEU A 10 -20.33 24.24 7.26
N LEU A 11 -21.63 24.37 7.00
CA LEU A 11 -22.18 24.83 5.74
C LEU A 11 -21.56 26.21 5.44
N ILE A 12 -20.55 26.23 4.59
CA ILE A 12 -20.06 27.46 3.96
C ILE A 12 -20.56 27.40 2.52
N LEU A 13 -21.50 28.31 2.22
CA LEU A 13 -21.99 28.76 0.92
C LEU A 13 -21.79 27.79 -0.27
N GLY A 14 -22.87 27.12 -0.68
CA GLY A 14 -22.89 26.28 -1.88
C GLY A 14 -22.66 27.11 -3.14
N GLN A 15 -21.48 26.94 -3.74
CA GLN A 15 -21.20 27.38 -5.10
C GLN A 15 -21.18 26.16 -6.01
N ASN A 16 -22.01 26.17 -7.05
CA ASN A 16 -22.05 25.13 -8.06
C ASN A 16 -21.15 25.52 -9.25
N VAL A 17 -19.88 25.83 -8.98
CA VAL A 17 -18.88 26.05 -10.04
C VAL A 17 -18.25 24.72 -10.42
N LYS A 18 -18.12 24.46 -11.73
CA LYS A 18 -17.39 23.30 -12.25
C LYS A 18 -16.12 23.76 -12.94
N ILE A 19 -14.99 23.13 -12.64
CA ILE A 19 -13.69 23.45 -13.24
C ILE A 19 -13.21 22.23 -14.00
N PHE A 20 -12.80 22.40 -15.25
CA PHE A 20 -12.27 21.35 -16.10
C PHE A 20 -10.88 21.74 -16.62
N ILE A 21 -9.97 20.78 -16.75
CA ILE A 21 -8.68 20.95 -17.44
C ILE A 21 -8.67 20.03 -18.65
N LYS A 22 -8.36 20.58 -19.82
CA LYS A 22 -8.22 19.83 -21.07
C LYS A 22 -6.78 19.75 -21.52
N GLU A 23 -6.31 18.54 -21.80
CA GLU A 23 -5.03 18.25 -22.45
C GLU A 23 -5.31 17.42 -23.71
N ASP A 24 -4.97 17.95 -24.88
CA ASP A 24 -5.25 17.34 -26.19
C ASP A 24 -6.72 16.88 -26.35
N TYR A 25 -6.99 15.59 -26.10
CA TYR A 25 -8.30 14.94 -26.25
C TYR A 25 -9.00 14.60 -24.93
N ASP A 26 -8.31 14.74 -23.79
CA ASP A 26 -8.85 14.35 -22.48
C ASP A 26 -9.29 15.59 -21.69
N GLU A 27 -10.54 15.56 -21.19
CA GLU A 27 -11.09 16.57 -20.28
C GLU A 27 -11.19 16.00 -18.85
N TYR A 28 -10.65 16.72 -17.87
CA TYR A 28 -10.59 16.33 -16.47
C TYR A 28 -11.39 17.29 -15.60
N LEU A 29 -12.35 16.79 -14.81
CA LEU A 29 -13.10 17.60 -13.85
C LEU A 29 -12.27 17.83 -12.58
N VAL A 30 -11.87 19.07 -12.32
CA VAL A 30 -11.06 19.47 -11.17
C VAL A 30 -11.90 19.79 -9.95
N TYR A 31 -13.05 20.43 -10.12
CA TYR A 31 -13.87 20.93 -9.01
C TYR A 31 -15.35 20.87 -9.37
N GLU A 32 -16.20 20.42 -8.44
CA GLU A 32 -17.66 20.38 -8.54
C GLU A 32 -18.26 20.37 -7.12
N ASP A 33 -19.37 21.10 -6.91
CA ASP A 33 -20.15 21.11 -5.66
C ASP A 33 -19.31 21.39 -4.40
N ASN A 34 -18.45 22.41 -4.45
CA ASN A 34 -17.49 22.75 -3.40
C ASN A 34 -16.40 21.70 -3.08
N GLU A 35 -16.32 20.63 -3.86
CA GLU A 35 -15.33 19.57 -3.71
C GLU A 35 -14.38 19.50 -4.92
N VAL A 36 -13.09 19.33 -4.64
CA VAL A 36 -12.07 19.10 -5.68
C VAL A 36 -12.17 17.62 -6.06
N GLN A 37 -12.72 17.33 -7.25
CA GLN A 37 -13.01 15.96 -7.71
C GLN A 37 -11.77 15.23 -8.25
N PHE A 38 -10.77 15.95 -8.76
CA PHE A 38 -9.51 15.37 -9.22
C PHE A 38 -8.35 15.74 -8.29
N GLU A 39 -7.57 14.74 -7.87
CA GLU A 39 -6.39 14.86 -7.01
C GLU A 39 -5.23 15.60 -7.71
N PHE A 40 -5.41 16.90 -7.95
CA PHE A 40 -4.30 17.84 -7.92
C PHE A 40 -3.96 18.09 -6.46
N LEU A 41 -2.68 18.07 -6.13
CA LEU A 41 -2.19 18.17 -4.76
C LEU A 41 -2.77 19.45 -4.12
N ARG A 42 -3.82 19.32 -3.31
CA ARG A 42 -4.24 20.43 -2.45
C ARG A 42 -3.07 20.67 -1.49
N LYS A 43 -2.95 21.87 -0.95
CA LYS A 43 -2.08 22.21 0.19
C LYS A 43 -2.40 21.44 1.50
N ASN A 44 -3.01 20.25 1.38
CA ASN A 44 -3.48 19.37 2.43
C ASN A 44 -2.42 18.30 2.77
N LEU A 45 -1.30 18.71 3.35
CA LEU A 45 -0.64 17.82 4.30
C LEU A 45 -1.55 17.52 5.51
N ASP A 46 -2.52 18.40 5.81
CA ASP A 46 -3.29 18.34 7.06
C ASP A 46 -4.64 17.57 7.00
N LYS A 47 -5.11 17.10 5.83
CA LYS A 47 -6.46 16.49 5.69
C LYS A 47 -6.49 15.02 5.27
N GLY A 48 -5.46 14.24 5.60
CA GLY A 48 -5.44 12.80 5.35
C GLY A 48 -5.10 12.47 3.89
N VAL A 49 -3.80 12.57 3.58
CA VAL A 49 -3.20 12.33 2.27
C VAL A 49 -3.64 10.98 1.67
N THR A 50 -4.18 10.99 0.46
CA THR A 50 -4.25 9.79 -0.36
C THR A 50 -2.88 9.61 -1.03
N CYS A 51 -2.26 8.44 -0.86
CA CYS A 51 -0.94 8.16 -1.46
C CYS A 51 -0.97 7.89 -2.97
N LYS A 52 -2.07 8.25 -3.63
CA LYS A 52 -2.20 8.12 -5.07
C LYS A 52 -1.26 9.15 -5.72
N PRO A 53 -0.40 8.74 -6.67
CA PRO A 53 0.50 9.68 -7.34
C PRO A 53 -0.32 10.77 -8.04
N PRO A 54 0.14 12.03 -7.99
CA PRO A 54 -0.51 13.10 -8.73
C PRO A 54 -0.34 12.82 -10.23
N LYS A 55 -1.28 13.28 -11.05
CA LYS A 55 -1.08 13.22 -12.49
C LYS A 55 0.00 14.24 -12.88
N SER A 56 1.05 13.78 -13.55
CA SER A 56 1.97 14.66 -14.25
C SER A 56 1.43 15.04 -15.61
N PHE A 57 1.73 16.27 -15.98
CA PHE A 57 1.59 16.78 -17.33
C PHE A 57 2.97 16.99 -17.91
N GLY A 58 3.17 16.55 -19.14
CA GLY A 58 4.47 16.65 -19.78
C GLY A 58 4.37 17.04 -21.23
N VAL A 59 5.42 17.65 -21.75
CA VAL A 59 5.56 17.84 -23.21
C VAL A 59 6.29 16.64 -23.78
N SER A 60 5.76 16.04 -24.85
CA SER A 60 6.52 15.07 -25.64
C SER A 60 7.46 15.84 -26.56
N SER A 61 8.68 16.12 -26.09
CA SER A 61 9.66 16.86 -26.89
C SER A 61 10.27 15.95 -27.96
N THR A 62 9.81 16.06 -29.19
CA THR A 62 10.32 15.27 -30.33
C THR A 62 11.41 16.01 -31.14
N SER A 63 11.83 17.20 -30.73
CA SER A 63 12.88 17.98 -31.42
C SER A 63 13.65 18.87 -30.45
N ASP A 64 14.81 19.41 -30.88
CA ASP A 64 15.61 20.40 -30.13
C ASP A 64 14.89 21.74 -29.88
N VAL A 65 13.59 21.81 -30.15
CA VAL A 65 12.74 22.99 -29.99
C VAL A 65 12.01 22.93 -28.66
N ILE A 66 11.98 24.10 -28.01
CA ILE A 66 11.28 24.45 -26.77
C ILE A 66 10.02 23.61 -26.58
N GLY A 67 9.99 22.79 -25.53
CA GLY A 67 8.76 22.12 -25.10
C GLY A 67 7.77 23.17 -24.60
N TYR A 68 6.67 23.37 -25.32
CA TYR A 68 5.55 24.20 -24.91
C TYR A 68 4.35 23.31 -24.59
N SER A 69 3.76 23.52 -23.42
CA SER A 69 2.48 22.92 -23.04
C SER A 69 1.43 24.01 -23.03
N ASN A 70 0.33 23.74 -23.73
CA ASN A 70 -0.85 24.59 -23.75
C ASN A 70 -2.01 23.79 -23.17
N GLN A 71 -2.35 24.06 -21.91
CA GLN A 71 -3.51 23.44 -21.28
C GLN A 71 -4.66 24.44 -21.26
N THR A 72 -5.87 23.95 -21.50
CA THR A 72 -7.06 24.80 -21.43
C THR A 72 -7.81 24.49 -20.14
N LEU A 73 -7.85 25.47 -19.25
CA LEU A 73 -8.65 25.46 -18.02
C LEU A 73 -10.02 26.08 -18.33
N ARG A 74 -11.07 25.28 -18.27
CA ARG A 74 -12.45 25.65 -18.52
C ARG A 74 -13.19 25.77 -17.19
N ILE A 75 -13.69 26.94 -16.86
CA ILE A 75 -14.45 27.20 -15.64
C ILE A 75 -15.88 27.48 -16.04
N TYR A 76 -16.82 26.69 -15.53
CA TYR A 76 -18.23 26.78 -15.84
C TYR A 76 -19.05 27.11 -14.59
N ASN A 77 -19.92 28.10 -14.70
CA ASN A 77 -20.71 28.59 -13.58
C ASN A 77 -22.17 28.08 -13.66
N ASN A 78 -22.56 27.20 -12.73
CA ASN A 78 -23.99 26.82 -12.59
C ASN A 78 -24.75 27.69 -11.59
N ASP A 79 -24.09 28.64 -10.93
CA ASP A 79 -24.76 29.53 -10.00
C ASP A 79 -25.51 30.66 -10.71
N LYS A 80 -26.37 31.32 -9.94
CA LYS A 80 -27.17 32.47 -10.39
C LYS A 80 -26.40 33.79 -10.30
N VAL A 81 -25.20 33.77 -9.71
CA VAL A 81 -24.38 34.97 -9.44
C VAL A 81 -23.21 35.01 -10.42
N SER A 82 -22.80 36.22 -10.81
CA SER A 82 -21.61 36.43 -11.64
C SER A 82 -20.35 36.60 -10.79
N TYR A 83 -19.24 36.03 -11.26
CA TYR A 83 -17.94 36.10 -10.59
C TYR A 83 -16.90 36.75 -11.49
N ASN A 84 -16.07 37.63 -10.93
CA ASN A 84 -14.80 37.97 -11.56
C ASN A 84 -13.83 36.84 -11.26
N VAL A 85 -13.32 36.19 -12.31
CA VAL A 85 -12.45 35.04 -12.17
C VAL A 85 -11.07 35.37 -12.72
N TYR A 86 -10.05 35.05 -11.95
CA TYR A 86 -8.67 35.15 -12.38
C TYR A 86 -7.92 33.88 -12.04
N ALA A 87 -7.02 33.47 -12.94
CA ALA A 87 -6.14 32.33 -12.75
C ALA A 87 -4.68 32.82 -12.69
N LEU A 88 -3.99 32.48 -11.61
CA LEU A 88 -2.58 32.77 -11.41
C LEU A 88 -1.81 31.45 -11.32
N GLN A 89 -0.72 31.36 -12.08
CA GLN A 89 0.24 30.26 -11.96
C GLN A 89 1.46 30.72 -11.17
N THR A 90 1.86 29.96 -10.16
CA THR A 90 3.10 30.16 -9.42
C THR A 90 3.89 28.85 -9.34
N SER A 91 5.22 28.94 -9.31
CA SER A 91 6.13 27.81 -9.13
C SER A 91 6.79 27.93 -7.76
N GLU A 92 7.03 26.82 -7.06
CA GLU A 92 7.69 26.84 -5.75
C GLU A 92 9.17 27.25 -5.84
N LYS A 93 9.81 26.81 -6.93
CA LYS A 93 11.22 27.06 -7.18
C LYS A 93 11.35 28.24 -8.14
N SER A 94 12.46 28.97 -8.04
CA SER A 94 12.92 29.87 -9.09
C SER A 94 13.38 29.05 -10.31
N THR A 95 12.46 28.30 -10.91
CA THR A 95 12.69 27.52 -12.10
C THR A 95 12.79 28.46 -13.29
N THR A 96 13.64 28.12 -14.25
CA THR A 96 13.72 28.78 -15.55
C THR A 96 12.50 28.54 -16.44
N ILE A 97 11.53 27.73 -15.97
CA ILE A 97 10.24 27.50 -16.62
C ILE A 97 9.43 28.79 -16.55
N THR A 98 9.07 29.33 -17.71
CA THR A 98 8.24 30.54 -17.79
C THR A 98 6.77 30.13 -17.80
N LEU A 99 6.01 30.75 -16.92
CA LEU A 99 4.58 30.52 -16.72
C LEU A 99 3.81 31.74 -17.21
N SER A 100 2.80 31.55 -18.05
CA SER A 100 1.87 32.61 -18.43
C SER A 100 0.45 32.09 -18.49
N THR A 101 -0.50 32.95 -18.11
CA THR A 101 -1.94 32.70 -18.22
C THR A 101 -2.53 33.68 -19.22
N GLU A 102 -3.19 33.15 -20.25
CA GLU A 102 -3.92 33.95 -21.23
C GLU A 102 -5.42 33.66 -21.09
N VAL A 103 -6.25 34.70 -21.08
CA VAL A 103 -7.72 34.53 -21.11
C VAL A 103 -8.13 34.38 -22.58
N LEU A 104 -8.80 33.29 -22.93
CA LEU A 104 -9.29 33.06 -24.30
C LEU A 104 -10.70 33.57 -24.53
N SER A 105 -11.48 33.76 -23.46
CA SER A 105 -12.82 34.31 -23.51
C SER A 105 -12.81 35.84 -23.63
N ASP A 106 -13.76 36.41 -24.36
CA ASP A 106 -13.88 37.86 -24.58
C ASP A 106 -14.17 38.63 -23.27
N ASP A 107 -14.79 37.96 -22.29
CA ASP A 107 -15.17 38.52 -21.00
C ASP A 107 -14.36 37.89 -19.85
N THR A 108 -13.95 38.72 -18.89
CA THR A 108 -13.34 38.29 -17.60
C THR A 108 -14.39 38.00 -16.52
N ILE A 109 -15.66 38.26 -16.82
CA ILE A 109 -16.79 38.10 -15.91
C ILE A 109 -17.51 36.80 -16.23
N LEU A 110 -17.48 35.85 -15.29
CA LEU A 110 -18.13 34.56 -15.40
C LEU A 110 -19.62 34.71 -15.06
N ARG A 111 -20.45 34.84 -16.08
CA ARG A 111 -21.90 34.98 -15.95
C ARG A 111 -22.58 33.65 -15.56
N PRO A 112 -23.82 33.68 -15.06
CA PRO A 112 -24.62 32.48 -14.85
C PRO A 112 -24.74 31.66 -16.13
N GLN A 113 -24.54 30.34 -16.04
CA GLN A 113 -24.60 29.41 -17.18
C GLN A 113 -23.63 29.72 -18.32
N SER A 114 -22.56 30.45 -18.04
CA SER A 114 -21.47 30.68 -19.00
C SER A 114 -20.18 30.00 -18.55
N GLU A 115 -19.22 29.96 -19.47
CA GLU A 115 -17.88 29.47 -19.21
C GLU A 115 -16.81 30.51 -19.55
N ILE A 116 -15.69 30.43 -18.83
CA ILE A 116 -14.46 31.13 -19.17
C ILE A 116 -13.37 30.10 -19.43
N LEU A 117 -12.62 30.34 -20.51
CA LEU A 117 -11.48 29.54 -20.91
C LEU A 117 -10.19 30.31 -20.59
N PHE A 118 -9.33 29.70 -19.78
CA PHE A 118 -7.97 30.14 -19.54
C PHE A 118 -7.00 29.21 -20.25
N LYS A 119 -6.05 29.77 -21.00
CA LYS A 119 -4.93 29.04 -21.56
C LYS A 119 -3.74 29.15 -20.61
N LEU A 120 -3.36 28.02 -20.03
CA LEU A 120 -2.19 27.87 -19.19
C LEU A 120 -1.02 27.51 -20.10
N ILE A 121 -0.06 28.43 -20.24
CA ILE A 121 1.12 28.26 -21.07
C ILE A 121 2.32 28.03 -20.18
N GLN A 122 2.99 26.90 -20.39
CA GLN A 122 4.24 26.56 -19.73
C GLN A 122 5.33 26.36 -20.78
N LYS A 123 6.45 27.08 -20.66
CA LYS A 123 7.58 26.93 -21.58
C LYS A 123 8.81 26.46 -20.83
N CYS A 124 9.38 25.37 -21.32
CA CYS A 124 10.64 24.83 -20.83
C CYS A 124 11.84 25.64 -21.32
N PRO A 125 12.93 25.70 -20.53
CA PRO A 125 14.20 26.23 -21.01
C PRO A 125 14.75 25.37 -22.16
N GLN A 126 15.76 25.87 -22.86
CA GLN A 126 16.43 25.10 -23.90
C GLN A 126 17.07 23.84 -23.31
N LYS A 127 17.17 22.77 -24.10
CA LYS A 127 17.68 21.47 -23.65
C LYS A 127 19.09 21.53 -23.05
N VAL A 128 19.90 22.49 -23.51
CA VAL A 128 21.27 22.75 -23.01
C VAL A 128 21.28 23.25 -21.57
N ASP A 129 20.21 23.95 -21.15
CA ASP A 129 20.09 24.55 -19.82
C ASP A 129 19.28 23.67 -18.83
N LEU A 130 18.80 22.50 -19.28
CA LEU A 130 18.06 21.57 -18.44
C LEU A 130 19.02 20.86 -17.46
N THR A 131 18.99 21.31 -16.21
CA THR A 131 19.56 20.58 -15.07
C THR A 131 18.51 19.65 -14.44
N SER A 132 18.94 18.66 -13.64
CA SER A 132 18.02 17.77 -12.90
C SER A 132 17.06 18.53 -11.98
N GLU A 133 17.44 19.74 -11.54
CA GLU A 133 16.65 20.57 -10.64
C GLU A 133 15.53 21.36 -11.34
N ASN A 134 15.68 21.62 -12.64
CA ASN A 134 14.77 22.43 -13.46
C ASN A 134 13.95 21.62 -14.45
N TYR A 135 14.07 20.29 -14.39
CA TYR A 135 13.44 19.40 -15.35
C TYR A 135 11.93 19.25 -15.15
N TRP A 136 11.51 19.33 -13.89
CA TRP A 136 10.12 19.30 -13.49
C TRP A 136 9.88 20.35 -12.40
N THR A 137 8.66 20.85 -12.32
CA THR A 137 8.28 21.75 -11.22
C THR A 137 6.82 21.56 -10.83
N PRO A 138 6.49 21.61 -9.52
CA PRO A 138 5.12 21.82 -9.10
C PRO A 138 4.66 23.23 -9.51
N ILE A 139 3.51 23.28 -10.19
CA ILE A 139 2.83 24.52 -10.57
C ILE A 139 1.58 24.63 -9.70
N TYR A 140 1.55 25.66 -8.87
CA TYR A 140 0.36 26.05 -8.13
C TYR A 140 -0.53 26.90 -9.05
N VAL A 141 -1.77 26.47 -9.19
CA VAL A 141 -2.80 27.23 -9.89
C VAL A 141 -3.78 27.75 -8.85
N ASN A 142 -3.79 29.07 -8.71
CA ASN A 142 -4.70 29.77 -7.81
C ASN A 142 -5.79 30.42 -8.66
N ILE A 143 -7.03 29.95 -8.47
CA ILE A 143 -8.20 30.54 -9.10
C ILE A 143 -8.92 31.37 -8.05
N GLY A 144 -8.95 32.67 -8.25
CA GLY A 144 -9.73 33.58 -7.40
C GLY A 144 -11.10 33.82 -7.98
N PHE A 145 -12.12 33.74 -7.12
CA PHE A 145 -13.49 34.11 -7.39
C PHE A 145 -13.84 35.33 -6.54
N ASN A 146 -14.11 36.45 -7.21
CA ASN A 146 -14.63 37.64 -6.57
C ASN A 146 -16.08 37.83 -7.03
N GLU A 147 -17.03 37.65 -6.12
CA GLU A 147 -18.44 37.94 -6.39
C GLU A 147 -18.56 39.42 -6.78
N VAL A 148 -19.20 39.74 -7.92
CA VAL A 148 -19.29 41.14 -8.39
C VAL A 148 -19.93 42.07 -7.33
N SER A 149 -20.75 41.50 -6.44
CA SER A 149 -21.44 42.18 -5.34
C SER A 149 -20.71 42.19 -3.99
N LYS A 150 -19.63 41.43 -3.78
CA LYS A 150 -18.96 41.32 -2.46
C LYS A 150 -17.43 41.34 -2.59
N GLU A 151 -16.76 41.94 -1.61
CA GLU A 151 -15.30 41.99 -1.53
C GLU A 151 -14.64 40.69 -1.05
N ASN A 152 -15.43 39.65 -0.72
CA ASN A 152 -14.85 38.37 -0.31
C ASN A 152 -14.25 37.66 -1.52
N THR A 153 -12.93 37.44 -1.46
CA THR A 153 -12.19 36.68 -2.44
C THR A 153 -12.09 35.24 -1.98
N GLU A 154 -12.69 34.31 -2.73
CA GLU A 154 -12.52 32.89 -2.48
C GLU A 154 -11.43 32.36 -3.40
N LEU A 155 -10.44 31.68 -2.81
CA LEU A 155 -9.28 31.15 -3.52
C LEU A 155 -9.37 29.64 -3.59
N ILE A 156 -9.45 29.10 -4.80
CA ILE A 156 -9.30 27.69 -5.08
C ILE A 156 -7.86 27.45 -5.52
N GLU A 157 -7.09 26.78 -4.66
CA GLU A 157 -5.69 26.42 -4.94
C GLU A 157 -5.61 24.92 -5.27
N PHE A 158 -4.96 24.58 -6.38
CA PHE A 158 -4.58 23.22 -6.70
C PHE A 158 -3.18 23.16 -7.33
N LEU A 159 -2.47 22.05 -7.13
CA LEU A 159 -1.11 21.86 -7.64
C LEU A 159 -1.06 20.80 -8.73
N MET A 160 -0.40 21.16 -9.83
CA MET A 160 -0.12 20.30 -10.97
C MET A 160 1.37 20.03 -11.05
N ILE A 161 1.78 18.84 -11.49
CA ILE A 161 3.19 18.57 -11.80
C ILE A 161 3.41 18.79 -13.29
N PHE A 162 4.38 19.63 -13.64
CA PHE A 162 4.80 19.85 -15.01
C PHE A 162 6.21 19.31 -15.25
N THR A 163 6.39 18.51 -16.31
CA THR A 163 7.70 18.02 -16.77
C THR A 163 8.03 18.51 -18.18
N CYS A 164 9.30 18.85 -18.40
CA CYS A 164 9.80 19.27 -19.70
C CYS A 164 9.97 18.12 -20.71
N ASP A 165 9.99 16.88 -20.23
CA ASP A 165 10.04 15.69 -21.07
C ASP A 165 9.28 14.56 -20.36
N LYS A 166 8.33 13.95 -21.06
CA LYS A 166 7.59 12.78 -20.56
C LYS A 166 8.51 11.57 -20.28
N SER A 167 9.69 11.51 -20.91
CA SER A 167 10.66 10.42 -20.72
C SER A 167 11.55 10.60 -19.48
N PHE A 168 11.41 11.72 -18.75
CA PHE A 168 12.22 12.01 -17.58
C PHE A 168 11.99 11.01 -16.45
N ARG A 169 13.10 10.58 -15.84
CA ARG A 169 13.09 9.75 -14.64
C ARG A 169 14.04 10.36 -13.63
N ASP A 170 13.50 10.88 -12.54
CA ASP A 170 14.28 11.45 -11.44
C ASP A 170 14.91 10.35 -10.55
N LEU A 171 15.96 10.71 -9.81
CA LEU A 171 16.50 9.88 -8.73
C LEU A 171 15.55 9.96 -7.53
N THR A 172 14.77 8.91 -7.32
CA THR A 172 13.65 8.91 -6.36
C THR A 172 14.04 8.59 -4.92
N PHE A 173 15.22 9.01 -4.44
CA PHE A 173 15.58 8.73 -3.06
C PHE A 173 14.87 9.68 -2.08
N ASP A 174 14.05 9.13 -1.20
CA ASP A 174 13.47 9.84 -0.06
C ASP A 174 13.78 9.07 1.24
N TRP A 175 13.98 9.80 2.33
CA TRP A 175 14.27 9.22 3.64
C TRP A 175 13.07 8.49 4.26
N SER A 176 11.84 8.77 3.81
CA SER A 176 10.64 8.02 4.18
C SER A 176 10.77 6.53 3.86
N LEU A 177 11.41 6.16 2.75
CA LEU A 177 11.56 4.75 2.36
C LEU A 177 12.44 3.95 3.34
N PRO A 178 13.68 4.37 3.68
CA PRO A 178 14.46 3.75 4.75
C PRO A 178 13.75 3.68 6.10
N ILE A 179 13.04 4.74 6.50
CA ILE A 179 12.28 4.77 7.75
C ILE A 179 11.19 3.69 7.73
N LEU A 180 10.42 3.63 6.64
CA LEU A 180 9.37 2.65 6.45
C LEU A 180 9.93 1.22 6.45
N LEU A 181 11.07 0.98 5.79
CA LEU A 181 11.76 -0.31 5.78
C LEU A 181 12.14 -0.74 7.20
N ILE A 182 12.84 0.12 7.95
CA ILE A 182 13.29 -0.20 9.32
C ILE A 182 12.09 -0.56 10.21
N ILE A 183 11.03 0.24 10.17
CA ILE A 183 9.82 0.00 10.97
C ILE A 183 9.18 -1.33 10.56
N SER A 184 9.00 -1.55 9.25
CA SER A 184 8.38 -2.77 8.73
C SER A 184 9.18 -4.02 9.08
N THR A 185 10.50 -3.98 8.96
CA THR A 185 11.42 -5.07 9.28
C THR A 185 11.43 -5.42 10.76
N ILE A 186 11.48 -4.42 11.65
CA ILE A 186 11.37 -4.65 13.09
C ILE A 186 10.04 -5.32 13.41
N LEU A 187 8.95 -4.83 12.81
CA LEU A 187 7.63 -5.36 13.04
C LEU A 187 7.50 -6.80 12.53
N ILE A 188 8.00 -7.11 11.34
CA ILE A 188 7.96 -8.46 10.77
C ILE A 188 8.82 -9.42 11.58
N ALA A 189 9.98 -8.99 12.06
CA ALA A 189 10.82 -9.80 12.94
C ALA A 189 10.12 -10.08 14.28
N PHE A 190 9.46 -9.06 14.84
CA PHE A 190 8.63 -9.22 16.02
C PHE A 190 7.47 -10.20 15.76
N LEU A 191 6.75 -10.04 14.66
CA LEU A 191 5.69 -10.95 14.25
C LEU A 191 6.23 -12.36 14.10
N ALA A 192 7.22 -12.60 13.25
CA ALA A 192 7.82 -13.91 13.01
C ALA A 192 8.29 -14.62 14.29
N LYS A 193 8.81 -13.87 15.27
CA LYS A 193 9.29 -14.39 16.56
C LYS A 193 8.15 -14.74 17.52
N TYR A 194 7.14 -13.87 17.63
CA TYR A 194 6.10 -13.98 18.68
C TYR A 194 4.78 -14.57 18.19
N THR A 195 4.49 -14.52 16.88
CA THR A 195 3.30 -15.16 16.32
C THR A 195 3.44 -16.67 16.43
N ARG A 196 2.60 -17.26 17.29
CA ARG A 196 2.40 -18.70 17.30
C ARG A 196 1.39 -19.05 16.22
N ILE A 197 1.67 -20.11 15.48
CA ILE A 197 0.76 -20.65 14.46
C ILE A 197 -0.59 -20.96 15.12
N LEU A 198 -1.68 -20.54 14.48
CA LEU A 198 -3.03 -20.90 14.93
C LEU A 198 -3.16 -22.42 14.90
N SER A 199 -3.44 -23.01 16.06
CA SER A 199 -3.88 -24.39 16.15
C SER A 199 -5.34 -24.43 16.60
N PHE A 200 -6.21 -24.93 15.74
CA PHE A 200 -7.58 -25.22 16.10
C PHE A 200 -7.66 -26.68 16.51
N ARG A 201 -8.39 -26.99 17.60
CA ARG A 201 -8.82 -28.36 17.91
C ARG A 201 -9.90 -28.81 16.92
N TRP A 202 -9.59 -28.78 15.64
CA TRP A 202 -10.37 -29.42 14.61
C TRP A 202 -9.72 -30.76 14.34
N LYS A 203 -10.22 -31.81 14.99
CA LYS A 203 -9.73 -33.17 14.77
C LYS A 203 -10.21 -33.67 13.41
N ARG A 204 -9.32 -33.68 12.42
CA ARG A 204 -9.47 -34.50 11.21
C ARG A 204 -8.43 -35.60 11.31
N ASN A 205 -8.86 -36.87 11.35
CA ASN A 205 -7.98 -38.04 11.53
C ASN A 205 -7.10 -38.00 12.80
N GLY A 206 -7.62 -37.48 13.92
CA GLY A 206 -6.91 -37.48 15.21
C GLY A 206 -5.76 -36.46 15.34
N GLN A 207 -5.48 -35.67 14.31
CA GLN A 207 -4.50 -34.58 14.35
C GLN A 207 -5.22 -33.23 14.50
N ASP A 208 -4.68 -32.37 15.37
CA ASP A 208 -5.13 -30.97 15.51
C ASP A 208 -4.71 -30.18 14.25
N PHE A 209 -5.55 -29.29 13.74
CA PHE A 209 -5.20 -28.41 12.62
C PHE A 209 -4.09 -27.44 13.06
N GLN A 210 -2.98 -27.36 12.30
CA GLN A 210 -1.79 -26.56 12.62
C GLN A 210 -1.45 -25.56 11.51
N GLY A 211 -2.46 -24.83 11.02
CA GLY A 211 -2.30 -23.92 9.89
C GLY A 211 -2.21 -24.64 8.54
N PHE A 212 -2.11 -23.85 7.47
CA PHE A 212 -1.93 -24.32 6.11
C PHE A 212 -0.44 -24.50 5.81
N GLU A 213 -0.05 -25.73 5.49
CA GLU A 213 1.30 -26.00 5.02
C GLU A 213 1.46 -25.49 3.58
N ILE A 214 2.48 -24.67 3.34
CA ILE A 214 2.82 -24.22 1.99
C ILE A 214 3.50 -25.39 1.28
N THR A 215 2.72 -26.08 0.46
CA THR A 215 3.18 -27.15 -0.43
C THR A 215 3.50 -26.61 -1.82
N PHE A 216 4.17 -27.41 -2.66
CA PHE A 216 4.42 -27.04 -4.06
C PHE A 216 3.14 -26.75 -4.85
N LEU A 217 2.02 -27.38 -4.49
CA LEU A 217 0.71 -27.08 -5.08
C LEU A 217 0.27 -25.65 -4.74
N VAL A 218 0.38 -25.24 -3.48
CA VAL A 218 0.05 -23.87 -3.05
C VAL A 218 0.97 -22.86 -3.75
N ILE A 219 2.26 -23.18 -3.90
CA ILE A 219 3.20 -22.35 -4.66
C ILE A 219 2.79 -22.26 -6.14
N GLY A 220 2.37 -23.36 -6.76
CA GLY A 220 1.87 -23.37 -8.14
C GLY A 220 0.61 -22.52 -8.33
N ILE A 221 -0.35 -22.61 -7.40
CA ILE A 221 -1.54 -21.75 -7.39
C ILE A 221 -1.14 -20.28 -7.22
N TYR A 222 -0.21 -19.99 -6.32
CA TYR A 222 0.31 -18.64 -6.12
C TYR A 222 0.93 -18.07 -7.41
N ILE A 223 1.76 -18.85 -8.11
CA ILE A 223 2.37 -18.43 -9.39
C ILE A 223 1.29 -18.14 -10.44
N LEU A 224 0.27 -19.00 -10.57
CA LEU A 224 -0.84 -18.79 -11.50
C LEU A 224 -1.67 -17.55 -11.18
N LEU A 225 -1.95 -17.32 -9.89
CA LEU A 225 -2.67 -16.13 -9.43
C LEU A 225 -1.86 -14.86 -9.67
N TYR A 226 -0.55 -14.89 -9.42
CA TYR A 226 0.34 -13.76 -9.70
C TYR A 226 0.38 -13.46 -11.20
N ALA A 227 0.61 -14.48 -12.03
CA ALA A 227 0.72 -14.31 -13.49
C ALA A 227 -0.61 -13.84 -14.10
N SER A 228 -1.75 -14.36 -13.63
CA SER A 228 -3.08 -13.88 -14.06
C SER A 228 -3.33 -12.44 -13.62
N GLY A 229 -2.98 -12.07 -12.38
CA GLY A 229 -3.05 -10.68 -11.91
C GLY A 229 -2.20 -9.74 -12.78
N ALA A 230 -0.93 -10.09 -13.01
CA ALA A 230 0.00 -9.33 -13.83
C ALA A 230 -0.48 -9.15 -15.28
N THR A 231 -0.99 -10.23 -15.90
CA THR A 231 -1.54 -10.15 -17.26
C THR A 231 -2.80 -9.29 -17.33
N ILE A 232 -3.67 -9.34 -16.33
CA ILE A 232 -4.85 -8.45 -16.25
C ILE A 232 -4.40 -6.98 -16.15
N VAL A 233 -3.39 -6.67 -15.32
CA VAL A 233 -2.82 -5.32 -15.19
C VAL A 233 -2.35 -4.79 -16.54
N ILE A 234 -1.58 -5.61 -17.28
CA ILE A 234 -0.99 -5.19 -18.55
C ILE A 234 -2.04 -5.12 -19.68
N ALA A 235 -2.91 -6.12 -19.78
CA ALA A 235 -3.74 -6.32 -20.97
C ALA A 235 -4.99 -5.42 -21.01
N THR A 236 -5.56 -5.07 -19.86
CA THR A 236 -6.92 -4.51 -19.84
C THR A 236 -7.01 -3.04 -19.47
N GLY A 237 -5.88 -2.35 -19.20
CA GLY A 237 -5.93 -1.01 -18.63
C GLY A 237 -6.93 -0.96 -17.49
N PHE A 238 -6.86 -1.93 -16.56
CA PHE A 238 -7.80 -2.22 -15.48
C PHE A 238 -9.20 -1.60 -15.67
N SER A 239 -10.12 -2.34 -16.30
CA SER A 239 -11.53 -1.92 -16.31
C SER A 239 -11.93 -1.48 -14.91
N ASN A 240 -12.52 -0.29 -14.78
CA ASN A 240 -12.87 0.31 -13.50
C ASN A 240 -13.58 -0.70 -12.59
N PHE A 241 -14.43 -1.56 -13.17
CA PHE A 241 -15.12 -2.65 -12.48
C PHE A 241 -14.17 -3.64 -11.77
N ILE A 242 -13.13 -4.13 -12.46
CA ILE A 242 -12.15 -5.06 -11.90
C ILE A 242 -11.37 -4.37 -10.76
N ARG A 243 -11.02 -3.09 -10.95
CA ARG A 243 -10.35 -2.30 -9.90
C ARG A 243 -11.20 -2.22 -8.63
N TYR A 244 -12.46 -1.83 -8.78
CA TYR A 244 -13.38 -1.73 -7.65
C TYR A 244 -13.60 -3.09 -6.98
N PHE A 245 -13.71 -4.17 -7.75
CA PHE A 245 -13.83 -5.52 -7.21
C PHE A 245 -12.63 -5.89 -6.32
N PHE A 246 -11.40 -5.68 -6.79
CA PHE A 246 -10.21 -5.97 -5.98
C PHE A 246 -10.11 -5.08 -4.74
N ILE A 247 -10.47 -3.80 -4.83
CA ILE A 247 -10.50 -2.91 -3.67
C ILE A 247 -11.51 -3.41 -2.63
N VAL A 248 -12.74 -3.74 -3.04
CA VAL A 248 -13.77 -4.28 -2.13
C VAL A 248 -13.31 -5.60 -1.51
N LEU A 249 -12.72 -6.49 -2.31
CA LEU A 249 -12.19 -7.76 -1.83
C LEU A 249 -11.06 -7.55 -0.81
N ALA A 250 -10.10 -6.68 -1.10
CA ALA A 250 -8.99 -6.38 -0.19
C ALA A 250 -9.48 -5.71 1.09
N CYS A 251 -10.44 -4.76 1.00
CA CYS A 251 -11.08 -4.16 2.16
C CYS A 251 -11.76 -5.21 3.03
N THR A 252 -12.60 -6.08 2.45
CA THR A 252 -13.34 -7.09 3.20
C THR A 252 -12.38 -8.06 3.90
N ILE A 253 -11.39 -8.62 3.20
CA ILE A 253 -10.41 -9.50 3.83
C ILE A 253 -9.59 -8.75 4.90
N GLY A 254 -9.25 -7.49 4.64
CA GLY A 254 -8.56 -6.62 5.58
C GLY A 254 -9.33 -6.37 6.88
N THR A 255 -10.64 -6.13 6.79
CA THR A 255 -11.51 -5.99 7.97
C THR A 255 -11.60 -7.28 8.78
N PHE A 256 -11.68 -8.43 8.11
CA PHE A 256 -11.58 -9.73 8.78
C PHE A 256 -10.22 -9.92 9.44
N ALA A 257 -9.12 -9.50 8.81
CA ALA A 257 -7.79 -9.58 9.40
C ALA A 257 -7.69 -8.77 10.70
N ILE A 258 -8.22 -7.55 10.72
CA ILE A 258 -8.28 -6.72 11.93
C ILE A 258 -9.13 -7.39 13.02
N PHE A 259 -10.27 -7.97 12.66
CA PHE A 259 -11.11 -8.72 13.60
C PHE A 259 -10.30 -9.85 14.26
N PHE A 260 -9.56 -10.65 13.48
CA PHE A 260 -8.73 -11.72 14.02
C PHE A 260 -7.59 -11.20 14.90
N VAL A 261 -6.89 -10.14 14.47
CA VAL A 261 -5.79 -9.54 15.24
C VAL A 261 -6.30 -8.99 16.57
N SER A 262 -7.40 -8.24 16.56
CA SER A 262 -7.97 -7.64 17.77
C SER A 262 -8.48 -8.69 18.76
N ALA A 263 -9.11 -9.78 18.28
CA ALA A 263 -9.53 -10.90 19.12
C ALA A 263 -8.33 -11.57 19.83
N GLU A 264 -7.19 -11.69 19.14
CA GLU A 264 -5.97 -12.30 19.67
C GLU A 264 -5.23 -11.38 20.64
N MET A 265 -5.12 -10.09 20.31
CA MET A 265 -4.55 -9.09 21.20
C MET A 265 -5.30 -9.03 22.55
N ALA A 266 -6.62 -9.22 22.54
CA ALA A 266 -7.41 -9.31 23.77
C ALA A 266 -7.05 -10.54 24.64
N CYS A 267 -6.72 -11.70 24.05
CA CYS A 267 -6.26 -12.87 24.82
C CYS A 267 -4.81 -12.68 25.29
N LEU A 268 -3.94 -12.01 24.51
CA LEU A 268 -2.54 -11.71 24.90
C LEU A 268 -2.42 -10.73 26.07
N LEU A 269 -3.26 -9.68 26.11
CA LEU A 269 -3.18 -8.62 27.11
C LEU A 269 -3.56 -9.08 28.54
N LYS A 270 -3.89 -10.37 28.75
CA LYS A 270 -4.47 -10.91 30.01
C LYS A 270 -5.53 -9.95 30.57
N ALA A 271 -6.31 -9.37 29.67
CA ALA A 271 -7.20 -8.27 29.99
C ALA A 271 -8.26 -8.71 31.00
N ASN A 272 -8.83 -7.75 31.73
CA ASN A 272 -9.91 -7.95 32.70
C ASN A 272 -10.95 -8.96 32.20
N SER A 273 -11.53 -9.75 33.12
CA SER A 273 -12.55 -10.76 32.83
C SER A 273 -13.67 -10.25 31.91
N PHE A 274 -14.00 -8.96 32.00
CA PHE A 274 -14.92 -8.25 31.12
C PHE A 274 -14.48 -8.24 29.65
N VAL A 275 -13.25 -7.79 29.34
CA VAL A 275 -12.73 -7.72 27.96
C VAL A 275 -12.71 -9.10 27.33
N ARG A 276 -12.39 -10.12 28.12
CA ARG A 276 -12.39 -11.51 27.67
C ARG A 276 -13.79 -12.05 27.38
N LYS A 277 -14.81 -11.66 28.15
CA LYS A 277 -16.22 -12.06 27.94
C LYS A 277 -16.80 -11.44 26.66
N TYR A 278 -16.43 -10.21 26.34
CA TYR A 278 -16.95 -9.44 25.21
C TYR A 278 -15.94 -9.28 24.06
N ASN A 279 -14.89 -10.11 24.01
CA ASN A 279 -13.79 -9.94 23.06
C ASN A 279 -14.24 -9.96 21.59
N LEU A 280 -15.20 -10.82 21.22
CA LEU A 280 -15.74 -10.90 19.86
C LEU A 280 -16.50 -9.62 19.49
N ILE A 281 -17.28 -9.07 20.41
CA ILE A 281 -18.03 -7.82 20.19
C ILE A 281 -17.05 -6.66 20.06
N ILE A 282 -16.06 -6.57 20.97
CA ILE A 282 -15.02 -5.54 20.93
C ILE A 282 -14.21 -5.63 19.64
N ALA A 283 -13.79 -6.83 19.23
CA ALA A 283 -13.07 -7.08 17.98
C ALA A 283 -13.90 -6.66 16.76
N SER A 284 -15.20 -6.98 16.76
CA SER A 284 -16.13 -6.58 15.70
C SER A 284 -16.25 -5.05 15.62
N ILE A 285 -16.43 -4.38 16.76
CA ILE A 285 -16.49 -2.91 16.82
C ILE A 285 -15.19 -2.29 16.29
N ILE A 286 -14.02 -2.79 16.71
CA ILE A 286 -12.72 -2.30 16.23
C ILE A 286 -12.59 -2.51 14.71
N SER A 287 -12.95 -3.69 14.19
CA SER A 287 -12.89 -3.97 12.76
C SER A 287 -13.80 -3.05 11.94
N LEU A 288 -14.98 -2.70 12.45
CA LEU A 288 -15.90 -1.76 11.79
C LEU A 288 -15.39 -0.32 11.87
N LEU A 289 -14.85 0.09 13.03
CA LEU A 289 -14.27 1.42 13.22
C LEU A 289 -13.04 1.69 12.35
N ILE A 290 -12.30 0.66 11.96
CA ILE A 290 -11.16 0.80 11.05
C ILE A 290 -11.59 0.57 9.59
N GLY A 291 -12.42 -0.43 9.35
CA GLY A 291 -12.84 -0.85 8.01
C GLY A 291 -13.76 0.14 7.30
N LEU A 292 -14.78 0.65 7.99
CA LEU A 292 -15.75 1.57 7.37
C LEU A 292 -15.09 2.90 6.98
N PRO A 293 -14.31 3.58 7.85
CA PRO A 293 -13.65 4.82 7.43
C PRO A 293 -12.65 4.60 6.30
N TYR A 294 -11.96 3.45 6.25
CA TYR A 294 -11.09 3.14 5.12
C TYR A 294 -11.87 3.03 3.81
N TYR A 295 -13.05 2.41 3.82
CA TYR A 295 -13.89 2.28 2.63
C TYR A 295 -14.28 3.63 2.01
N PHE A 296 -14.61 4.62 2.85
CA PHE A 296 -15.05 5.94 2.40
C PHE A 296 -13.90 6.92 2.13
N PHE A 297 -12.93 7.00 3.04
CA PHE A 297 -11.91 8.06 3.01
C PHE A 297 -10.55 7.58 2.51
N LYS A 298 -10.29 6.27 2.50
CA LYS A 298 -9.02 5.64 2.08
C LYS A 298 -7.75 6.33 2.62
N PRO A 299 -7.67 6.69 3.92
CA PRO A 299 -6.47 7.33 4.43
C PRO A 299 -5.31 6.33 4.49
N TRP A 300 -4.11 6.82 4.20
CA TRP A 300 -2.89 6.01 4.13
C TRP A 300 -2.64 5.18 5.40
N TYR A 301 -2.81 5.78 6.59
CA TYR A 301 -2.52 5.11 7.86
C TYR A 301 -3.49 3.96 8.19
N LEU A 302 -4.75 4.02 7.74
CA LEU A 302 -5.68 2.89 7.90
C LEU A 302 -5.31 1.77 6.92
N SER A 303 -4.86 2.13 5.71
CA SER A 303 -4.29 1.18 4.74
C SER A 303 -3.17 0.38 5.39
N ASP A 304 -2.22 1.06 6.05
CA ASP A 304 -1.10 0.42 6.74
C ASP A 304 -1.54 -0.51 7.87
N ILE A 305 -2.49 -0.08 8.71
CA ILE A 305 -3.02 -0.92 9.80
C ILE A 305 -3.65 -2.20 9.24
N ILE A 306 -4.42 -2.08 8.15
CA ILE A 306 -5.04 -3.22 7.47
C ILE A 306 -3.95 -4.14 6.88
N SER A 307 -2.97 -3.57 6.16
CA SER A 307 -1.84 -4.29 5.58
C SER A 307 -1.06 -5.06 6.65
N LEU A 308 -0.75 -4.45 7.79
CA LEU A 308 -0.07 -5.11 8.91
C LEU A 308 -0.91 -6.23 9.52
N ALA A 309 -2.23 -6.03 9.65
CA ALA A 309 -3.13 -7.08 10.10
C ALA A 309 -3.16 -8.27 9.14
N PHE A 310 -3.07 -8.01 7.84
CA PHE A 310 -3.00 -9.04 6.81
C PHE A 310 -1.66 -9.79 6.82
N ILE A 311 -0.53 -9.11 7.02
CA ILE A 311 0.78 -9.73 7.26
C ILE A 311 0.71 -10.66 8.46
N PHE A 312 0.19 -10.17 9.60
CA PHE A 312 0.00 -10.96 10.80
C PHE A 312 -0.80 -12.23 10.52
N LEU A 313 -1.92 -12.09 9.79
CA LEU A 313 -2.78 -13.19 9.43
C LEU A 313 -2.03 -14.23 8.59
N ILE A 314 -1.33 -13.81 7.54
CA ILE A 314 -0.58 -14.74 6.69
C ILE A 314 0.50 -15.48 7.47
N VAL A 315 1.34 -14.77 8.24
CA VAL A 315 2.41 -15.39 9.03
C VAL A 315 1.85 -16.39 10.06
N LYS A 316 0.63 -16.15 10.54
CA LYS A 316 -0.03 -17.01 11.52
C LYS A 316 -0.71 -18.24 10.91
N PHE A 317 -1.34 -18.09 9.74
CA PHE A 317 -2.08 -19.16 9.08
C PHE A 317 -1.19 -20.05 8.23
N PHE A 318 -0.16 -19.51 7.59
CA PHE A 318 0.70 -20.26 6.68
C PHE A 318 1.99 -20.69 7.34
N ARG A 319 2.38 -21.94 7.09
CA ARG A 319 3.62 -22.52 7.63
C ARG A 319 4.49 -23.07 6.51
N LEU A 320 5.74 -22.62 6.47
CA LEU A 320 6.80 -23.31 5.75
C LEU A 320 7.31 -24.49 6.59
N LYS A 321 7.30 -25.69 6.01
CA LYS A 321 7.73 -26.92 6.69
C LYS A 321 9.26 -27.03 6.68
N ASN A 322 9.86 -26.78 5.50
CA ASN A 322 11.26 -27.07 5.22
C ASN A 322 11.92 -25.92 4.47
N LEU A 323 13.26 -25.87 4.47
CA LEU A 323 13.99 -24.94 3.61
C LEU A 323 13.72 -25.20 2.12
N LYS A 324 13.54 -26.46 1.69
CA LYS A 324 13.23 -26.78 0.28
C LYS A 324 12.01 -26.02 -0.25
N THR A 325 10.90 -26.05 0.50
CA THR A 325 9.67 -25.34 0.13
C THR A 325 9.82 -23.82 0.22
N ALA A 326 10.59 -23.35 1.21
CA ALA A 326 10.88 -21.92 1.36
C ALA A 326 11.71 -21.38 0.20
N ALA A 327 12.78 -22.08 -0.18
CA ALA A 327 13.63 -21.75 -1.31
C ALA A 327 12.83 -21.74 -2.62
N ALA A 328 11.96 -22.74 -2.83
CA ALA A 328 11.10 -22.78 -4.01
C ALA A 328 10.15 -21.56 -4.10
N LEU A 329 9.50 -21.19 -2.98
CA LEU A 329 8.63 -20.02 -2.93
C LEU A 329 9.41 -18.73 -3.21
N MET A 330 10.58 -18.58 -2.57
CA MET A 330 11.42 -17.39 -2.71
C MET A 330 12.01 -17.24 -4.13
N ILE A 331 12.51 -18.33 -4.72
CA ILE A 331 13.02 -18.33 -6.10
C ILE A 331 11.90 -17.99 -7.08
N ALA A 332 10.71 -18.59 -6.91
CA ALA A 332 9.56 -18.27 -7.74
C ALA A 332 9.19 -16.78 -7.67
N ASN A 333 9.21 -16.18 -6.47
CA ASN A 333 8.94 -14.76 -6.29
C ASN A 333 9.98 -13.86 -6.97
N VAL A 334 11.27 -14.16 -6.81
CA VAL A 334 12.34 -13.39 -7.47
C VAL A 334 12.16 -13.42 -8.98
N ILE A 335 11.85 -14.58 -9.56
CA ILE A 335 11.61 -14.71 -11.00
C ILE A 335 10.38 -13.90 -11.42
N LEU A 336 9.26 -14.06 -10.72
CA LEU A 336 8.00 -13.36 -11.03
C LEU A 336 8.15 -11.84 -10.95
N ASP A 337 8.68 -11.32 -9.86
CA ASP A 337 8.86 -9.88 -9.67
C ASP A 337 9.84 -9.30 -10.69
N SER A 338 10.93 -10.01 -10.98
CA SER A 338 11.93 -9.55 -11.95
C SER A 338 11.36 -9.55 -13.37
N THR A 339 10.65 -10.61 -13.77
CA THR A 339 10.01 -10.69 -15.08
C THR A 339 8.94 -9.61 -15.23
N PHE A 340 8.12 -9.38 -14.20
CA PHE A 340 7.07 -8.38 -14.24
C PHE A 340 7.63 -6.95 -14.28
N ALA A 341 8.67 -6.65 -13.49
CA ALA A 341 9.35 -5.36 -13.53
C ALA A 341 9.99 -5.08 -14.90
N LEU A 342 10.59 -6.10 -15.53
CA LEU A 342 11.14 -5.99 -16.89
C LEU A 342 10.04 -5.74 -17.93
N ILE A 343 8.92 -6.47 -17.86
CA ILE A 343 7.80 -6.27 -18.80
C ILE A 343 7.25 -4.85 -18.68
N ILE A 344 6.98 -4.37 -17.46
CA ILE A 344 6.47 -2.99 -17.27
C ILE A 344 7.48 -1.96 -17.77
N HIS A 345 8.77 -2.16 -17.51
CA HIS A 345 9.81 -1.23 -17.98
C HIS A 345 9.80 -1.02 -19.50
N TYR A 346 9.58 -2.09 -20.29
CA TYR A 346 9.55 -2.00 -21.75
C TYR A 346 8.18 -1.64 -22.33
N THR A 347 7.10 -1.80 -21.57
CA THR A 347 5.72 -1.59 -22.05
C THR A 347 5.08 -0.30 -21.57
N GLN A 348 5.53 0.26 -20.45
CA GLN A 348 4.92 1.43 -19.82
C GLN A 348 5.93 2.59 -19.70
N PRO A 349 5.46 3.84 -19.83
CA PRO A 349 6.31 5.02 -19.60
C PRO A 349 6.69 5.14 -18.12
N GLU A 350 5.75 4.80 -17.23
CA GLU A 350 5.90 4.88 -15.79
C GLU A 350 6.87 3.85 -15.21
N SER A 351 7.35 4.11 -14.00
CA SER A 351 8.14 3.10 -13.27
C SER A 351 7.25 1.91 -12.88
N TYR A 352 7.86 0.71 -12.73
CA TYR A 352 7.18 -0.47 -12.19
C TYR A 352 6.45 -0.12 -10.90
N ASN A 353 7.10 0.67 -10.05
CA ASN A 353 6.54 1.02 -8.77
C ASN A 353 5.32 1.95 -8.88
N THR A 354 5.39 2.97 -9.73
CA THR A 354 4.28 3.92 -9.95
C THR A 354 3.10 3.23 -10.63
N THR A 355 3.37 2.35 -11.58
CA THR A 355 2.35 1.59 -12.32
C THR A 355 1.51 0.73 -11.37
N VAL A 356 2.17 -0.02 -10.48
CA VAL A 356 1.48 -0.87 -9.50
C VAL A 356 0.59 -0.04 -8.59
N LEU A 357 1.11 1.06 -8.03
CA LEU A 357 0.32 1.99 -7.20
C LEU A 357 -0.91 2.56 -7.91
N GLN A 358 -0.74 2.99 -9.17
CA GLN A 358 -1.81 3.64 -9.92
C GLN A 358 -2.99 2.70 -10.14
N TYR A 359 -2.72 1.42 -10.41
CA TYR A 359 -3.76 0.43 -10.69
C TYR A 359 -4.24 -0.32 -9.44
N LEU A 360 -3.39 -0.51 -8.44
CA LEU A 360 -3.62 -1.36 -7.26
C LEU A 360 -3.44 -0.61 -5.92
N ASN A 361 -3.86 0.65 -5.84
CA ASN A 361 -3.94 1.37 -4.56
C ASN A 361 -5.03 0.76 -3.64
N CYS A 362 -4.65 -0.29 -2.93
CA CYS A 362 -5.48 -1.11 -2.06
C CYS A 362 -4.70 -1.42 -0.77
N PRO A 363 -5.34 -1.93 0.30
CA PRO A 363 -4.70 -2.14 1.60
C PRO A 363 -3.82 -3.41 1.61
N LEU A 364 -2.89 -3.48 0.65
CA LEU A 364 -1.88 -4.53 0.46
C LEU A 364 -0.48 -3.91 0.32
N GLU A 365 -0.35 -2.64 0.69
CA GLU A 365 0.88 -1.88 0.63
C GLU A 365 1.03 -1.11 1.93
N LEU A 366 2.26 -0.96 2.39
CA LEU A 366 2.63 -0.04 3.46
C LEU A 366 3.02 1.27 2.80
N GLN A 367 2.49 2.39 3.28
CA GLN A 367 2.59 3.70 2.65
C GLN A 367 2.99 4.74 3.70
N LEU A 368 4.05 5.49 3.43
CA LEU A 368 4.49 6.61 4.26
C LEU A 368 4.55 7.87 3.40
N PRO A 369 3.91 8.99 3.80
CA PRO A 369 4.02 10.23 3.05
C PRO A 369 5.49 10.65 2.94
N LEU A 370 5.86 11.15 1.76
CA LEU A 370 7.23 11.56 1.50
C LEU A 370 7.61 12.75 2.39
N ILE A 371 8.87 12.78 2.83
CA ILE A 371 9.41 13.92 3.59
C ILE A 371 9.69 15.08 2.64
N ARG A 372 10.05 14.79 1.37
CA ARG A 372 10.25 15.77 0.31
C ARG A 372 9.40 15.43 -0.90
N MET A 373 8.86 16.43 -1.58
CA MET A 373 8.12 16.20 -2.82
C MET A 373 9.03 15.57 -3.88
N GLN A 374 8.50 14.57 -4.57
CA GLN A 374 9.18 13.88 -5.66
C GLN A 374 8.28 13.84 -6.88
N TYR A 375 8.91 13.76 -8.06
CA TYR A 375 8.21 13.58 -9.31
C TYR A 375 7.40 12.27 -9.31
N ASP A 376 6.11 12.36 -9.64
CA ASP A 376 5.15 11.25 -9.75
C ASP A 376 5.02 10.34 -8.52
N LYS A 377 5.33 10.85 -7.32
CA LYS A 377 5.18 10.11 -6.07
C LYS A 377 4.72 11.03 -4.94
N ASN A 378 3.73 10.58 -4.17
CA ASN A 378 3.25 11.25 -2.94
C ASN A 378 3.66 10.52 -1.67
N CYS A 379 3.89 9.20 -1.76
CA CYS A 379 4.28 8.37 -0.64
C CYS A 379 5.40 7.41 -1.05
N ALA A 380 6.32 7.15 -0.13
CA ALA A 380 7.11 5.94 -0.18
C ALA A 380 6.19 4.77 0.15
N TRP A 381 6.42 3.64 -0.52
CA TRP A 381 5.60 2.48 -0.30
C TRP A 381 6.40 1.20 -0.44
N ILE A 382 5.91 0.15 0.21
CA ILE A 382 6.47 -1.19 0.18
C ILE A 382 5.31 -2.18 0.00
N SER A 383 5.45 -3.11 -0.94
CA SER A 383 4.45 -4.16 -1.12
C SER A 383 4.39 -5.06 0.11
N LEU A 384 3.17 -5.44 0.52
CA LEU A 384 2.98 -6.42 1.58
C LEU A 384 3.67 -7.76 1.26
N PHE A 385 3.62 -8.19 -0.01
CA PHE A 385 4.16 -9.49 -0.41
C PHE A 385 5.69 -9.54 -0.34
N SER A 386 6.38 -8.41 -0.58
CA SER A 386 7.84 -8.35 -0.45
C SER A 386 8.30 -8.57 1.00
N GLN A 387 7.40 -8.32 1.96
CA GLN A 387 7.66 -8.41 3.39
C GLN A 387 7.10 -9.70 4.05
N VAL A 388 5.98 -10.21 3.56
CA VAL A 388 5.37 -11.46 4.07
C VAL A 388 6.29 -12.67 3.89
N ILE A 389 6.91 -12.83 2.73
CA ILE A 389 7.71 -14.01 2.41
C ILE A 389 8.97 -14.08 3.27
N PRO A 390 9.77 -13.00 3.42
CA PRO A 390 10.80 -12.90 4.44
C PRO A 390 10.29 -13.21 5.85
N GLY A 391 9.11 -12.69 6.23
CA GLY A 391 8.49 -12.98 7.52
C GLY A 391 8.18 -14.45 7.76
N LEU A 392 7.61 -15.14 6.77
CA LEU A 392 7.35 -16.59 6.80
C LEU A 392 8.65 -17.39 6.94
N PHE A 393 9.70 -16.97 6.22
CA PHE A 393 11.01 -17.61 6.28
C PHE A 393 11.71 -17.39 7.62
N LEU A 394 11.64 -16.17 8.15
CA LEU A 394 12.17 -15.84 9.47
C LEU A 394 11.41 -16.60 10.57
N SER A 395 10.10 -16.81 10.41
CA SER A 395 9.31 -17.66 11.29
C SER A 395 9.79 -19.12 11.26
N LEU A 396 10.14 -19.65 10.08
CA LEU A 396 10.78 -20.97 9.96
C LEU A 396 12.13 -21.00 10.73
N ALA A 397 12.97 -19.99 10.55
CA ALA A 397 14.25 -19.86 11.24
C ALA A 397 14.09 -19.87 12.78
N TYR A 398 13.16 -19.07 13.30
CA TYR A 398 12.85 -19.03 14.74
C TYR A 398 12.29 -20.35 15.28
N ARG A 399 11.47 -21.07 14.50
CA ARG A 399 10.98 -22.40 14.90
C ARG A 399 12.13 -23.39 15.06
N ILE A 400 13.10 -23.35 14.14
CA ILE A 400 14.27 -24.23 14.17
C ILE A 400 15.15 -23.89 15.36
N ASP A 401 15.44 -22.61 15.56
CA ASP A 401 16.16 -22.12 16.73
C ASP A 401 15.50 -22.57 18.04
N LYS A 402 14.17 -22.46 18.14
CA LYS A 402 13.43 -22.93 19.31
C LYS A 402 13.53 -24.45 19.51
N SER A 403 13.49 -25.24 18.44
CA SER A 403 13.62 -26.70 18.52
C SER A 403 15.01 -27.13 19.01
N LYS A 404 16.05 -26.40 18.58
CA LYS A 404 17.46 -26.69 18.91
C LYS A 404 17.98 -25.92 20.12
N ARG A 405 17.14 -25.06 20.73
CA ARG A 405 17.51 -24.13 21.82
C ARG A 405 18.68 -23.21 21.44
N THR A 406 18.72 -22.78 20.19
CA THR A 406 19.68 -21.81 19.66
C THR A 406 18.99 -20.49 19.32
N PHE A 407 19.78 -19.45 19.02
CA PHE A 407 19.29 -18.17 18.50
C PHE A 407 19.99 -17.77 17.18
N THR A 408 20.71 -18.69 16.58
CA THR A 408 21.63 -18.40 15.48
C THR A 408 20.87 -18.16 14.17
N TYR A 409 19.88 -18.97 13.84
CA TYR A 409 19.17 -18.88 12.56
C TYR A 409 18.26 -17.66 12.48
N GLY A 410 17.52 -17.37 13.55
CA GLY A 410 16.65 -16.22 13.65
C GLY A 410 17.43 -14.90 13.71
N LEU A 411 18.52 -14.83 14.48
CA LEU A 411 19.35 -13.63 14.53
C LEU A 411 20.07 -13.38 13.19
N SER A 412 20.67 -14.41 12.61
CA SER A 412 21.34 -14.28 11.31
C SER A 412 20.37 -13.94 10.18
N GLY A 413 19.17 -14.52 10.18
CA GLY A 413 18.11 -14.16 9.24
C GLY A 413 17.67 -12.70 9.39
N PHE A 414 17.47 -12.22 10.63
CA PHE A 414 17.11 -10.83 10.88
C PHE A 414 18.20 -9.84 10.43
N LEU A 415 19.47 -10.10 10.78
CA LEU A 415 20.59 -9.26 10.34
C LEU A 415 20.75 -9.28 8.82
N SER A 416 20.58 -10.45 8.19
CA SER A 416 20.60 -10.59 6.73
C SER A 416 19.52 -9.75 6.06
N LEU A 417 18.32 -9.71 6.64
CA LEU A 417 17.21 -8.89 6.15
C LEU A 417 17.60 -7.40 6.17
N ILE A 418 18.08 -6.87 7.29
CA ILE A 418 18.54 -5.47 7.41
C ILE A 418 19.63 -5.15 6.39
N ILE A 419 20.64 -6.02 6.28
CA ILE A 419 21.75 -5.82 5.33
C ILE A 419 21.24 -5.81 3.89
N SER A 420 20.36 -6.74 3.54
CA SER A 420 19.80 -6.85 2.19
C SER A 420 18.92 -5.65 1.80
N GLU A 421 18.15 -5.12 2.75
CA GLU A 421 17.38 -3.89 2.54
C GLU A 421 18.29 -2.68 2.37
N GLY A 422 19.39 -2.60 3.12
CA GLY A 422 20.41 -1.57 2.92
C GLY A 422 21.02 -1.62 1.52
N PHE A 423 21.38 -2.82 1.02
CA PHE A 423 21.86 -2.99 -0.35
C PHE A 423 20.82 -2.63 -1.40
N TRP A 424 19.56 -3.00 -1.19
CA TRP A 424 18.47 -2.63 -2.08
C TRP A 424 18.32 -1.11 -2.14
N VAL A 425 18.29 -0.42 -0.99
CA VAL A 425 18.24 1.04 -0.93
C VAL A 425 19.41 1.66 -1.69
N LEU A 426 20.64 1.20 -1.46
CA LEU A 426 21.82 1.66 -2.19
C LEU A 426 21.69 1.46 -3.71
N ALA A 427 21.13 0.34 -4.14
CA ALA A 427 20.87 0.07 -5.55
C ALA A 427 19.82 1.02 -6.13
N THR A 428 18.72 1.29 -5.40
CA THR A 428 17.68 2.24 -5.83
C THR A 428 18.16 3.69 -5.87
N VAL A 429 19.17 4.05 -5.07
CA VAL A 429 19.83 5.36 -5.14
C VAL A 429 20.75 5.46 -6.36
N SER A 430 21.39 4.34 -6.73
CA SER A 430 22.42 4.32 -7.78
C SER A 430 21.84 4.15 -9.19
N VAL A 431 20.66 3.56 -9.31
CA VAL A 431 20.04 3.20 -10.58
C VAL A 431 18.70 3.93 -10.73
N LYS A 432 18.49 4.59 -11.88
CA LYS A 432 17.23 5.29 -12.20
C LYS A 432 16.02 4.35 -12.33
N HIS A 433 16.27 3.06 -12.47
CA HIS A 433 15.26 2.04 -12.68
C HIS A 433 14.80 1.50 -11.33
N SER A 434 13.49 1.31 -11.16
CA SER A 434 12.93 0.66 -9.98
C SER A 434 13.30 -0.82 -10.00
N ILE A 435 14.15 -1.23 -9.06
CA ILE A 435 14.57 -2.62 -8.89
C ILE A 435 13.68 -3.29 -7.84
N PRO A 436 13.12 -4.50 -8.08
CA PRO A 436 12.35 -5.22 -7.08
C PRO A 436 13.16 -5.52 -5.81
N GLN A 437 12.55 -5.31 -4.64
CA GLN A 437 13.16 -5.59 -3.34
C GLN A 437 13.48 -7.09 -3.15
N SER A 438 12.66 -7.97 -3.72
CA SER A 438 12.82 -9.43 -3.62
C SER A 438 14.16 -9.91 -4.18
N LEU A 439 14.70 -9.23 -5.20
CA LEU A 439 15.98 -9.54 -5.83
C LEU A 439 17.16 -9.47 -4.86
N PHE A 440 17.08 -8.64 -3.82
CA PHE A 440 18.12 -8.53 -2.79
C PHE A 440 17.75 -9.35 -1.55
N THR A 441 16.55 -9.15 -1.02
CA THR A 441 16.15 -9.76 0.26
C THR A 441 16.17 -11.28 0.22
N HIS A 442 15.64 -11.89 -0.85
CA HIS A 442 15.45 -13.34 -0.89
C HIS A 442 16.77 -14.11 -1.06
N PRO A 443 17.68 -13.74 -1.98
CA PRO A 443 18.98 -14.42 -2.09
C PRO A 443 19.85 -14.25 -0.85
N PHE A 444 19.87 -13.06 -0.24
CA PHE A 444 20.64 -12.83 0.99
C PHE A 444 20.11 -13.68 2.15
N LEU A 445 18.79 -13.71 2.37
CA LEU A 445 18.18 -14.53 3.41
C LEU A 445 18.45 -16.02 3.20
N LEU A 446 18.20 -16.53 1.99
CA LEU A 446 18.46 -17.94 1.65
C LEU A 446 19.95 -18.27 1.76
N GLY A 447 20.82 -17.42 1.23
CA GLY A 447 22.28 -17.59 1.25
C GLY A 447 22.83 -17.61 2.67
N THR A 448 22.41 -16.67 3.51
CA THR A 448 22.89 -16.59 4.90
C THR A 448 22.48 -17.82 5.72
N LEU A 449 21.23 -18.26 5.59
CA LEU A 449 20.77 -19.45 6.31
C LEU A 449 21.37 -20.74 5.77
N THR A 450 21.54 -20.87 4.45
CA THR A 450 22.21 -22.03 3.86
C THR A 450 23.68 -22.11 4.28
N ILE A 451 24.43 -21.00 4.22
CA ILE A 451 25.82 -20.93 4.70
C ILE A 451 25.89 -21.30 6.19
N ASN A 452 25.04 -20.72 7.04
CA ASN A 452 25.03 -21.05 8.46
C ASN A 452 24.67 -22.53 8.73
N SER A 453 23.78 -23.11 7.94
CA SER A 453 23.45 -24.53 8.04
C SER A 453 24.58 -25.45 7.56
N LEU A 454 25.32 -25.03 6.53
CA LEU A 454 26.49 -25.73 6.00
C LEU A 454 27.64 -25.70 7.01
N SER A 455 27.95 -24.53 7.58
CA SER A 455 29.00 -24.38 8.60
C SER A 455 28.75 -25.21 9.87
N ARG A 456 27.49 -25.59 10.12
CA ARG A 456 27.09 -26.43 11.25
C ARG A 456 26.89 -27.91 10.88
N ALA A 457 27.08 -28.27 9.62
CA ALA A 457 26.78 -29.62 9.09
C ALA A 457 25.32 -30.06 9.29
N GLU A 458 24.37 -29.12 9.30
CA GLU A 458 22.94 -29.37 9.54
C GLU A 458 22.06 -29.18 8.30
N LEU A 459 22.67 -28.92 7.13
CA LEU A 459 21.95 -28.60 5.90
C LEU A 459 20.93 -29.67 5.52
N HIS A 460 21.27 -30.96 5.62
CA HIS A 460 20.37 -32.05 5.25
C HIS A 460 19.07 -32.00 6.07
N SER A 461 19.19 -31.96 7.40
CA SER A 461 18.04 -31.86 8.30
C SER A 461 17.24 -30.57 8.04
N PHE A 462 17.92 -29.45 7.76
CA PHE A 462 17.29 -28.16 7.47
C PHE A 462 16.51 -28.18 6.14
N TYR A 463 17.05 -28.86 5.14
CA TYR A 463 16.50 -28.99 3.80
C TYR A 463 15.27 -29.90 3.74
N PHE A 464 15.30 -31.03 4.46
CA PHE A 464 14.21 -32.02 4.47
C PHE A 464 13.21 -31.89 5.62
N GLY A 465 13.49 -31.05 6.61
CA GLY A 465 12.52 -30.78 7.69
C GLY A 465 12.56 -31.75 8.86
N ASP A 466 13.63 -32.54 8.99
CA ASP A 466 13.70 -33.65 9.96
C ASP A 466 13.64 -33.17 11.42
N PHE A 467 13.96 -31.90 11.68
CA PHE A 467 13.93 -31.26 13.00
C PHE A 467 12.53 -31.15 13.62
N LEU A 468 11.45 -31.28 12.83
CA LEU A 468 10.08 -31.29 13.36
C LEU A 468 9.68 -32.66 13.94
N ILE A 469 10.43 -33.71 13.63
CA ILE A 469 10.10 -35.09 13.99
C ILE A 469 10.68 -35.45 15.35
N ASP A 470 11.86 -34.94 15.70
CA ASP A 470 12.70 -35.62 16.69
C ASP A 470 12.44 -35.25 18.16
N GLN A 471 12.13 -34.00 18.54
CA GLN A 471 11.80 -33.69 19.94
C GLN A 471 10.81 -32.53 20.07
N SER A 472 9.79 -32.70 20.92
CA SER A 472 8.88 -31.66 21.44
C SER A 472 7.64 -31.25 20.61
N TYR A 473 7.09 -32.17 19.80
CA TYR A 473 5.75 -32.02 19.19
C TYR A 473 4.65 -31.63 20.21
N TYR A 474 4.82 -32.02 21.49
CA TYR A 474 3.93 -31.68 22.61
C TYR A 474 4.30 -30.41 23.40
N ARG A 475 5.49 -29.81 23.20
CA ARG A 475 6.00 -28.68 24.02
C ARG A 475 5.92 -27.33 23.30
N LEU A 476 5.71 -27.33 21.98
CA LEU A 476 5.23 -26.16 21.23
C LEU A 476 3.73 -25.91 21.46
N ARG A 477 3.03 -26.86 22.11
CA ARG A 477 1.69 -26.72 22.70
C ARG A 477 1.78 -25.76 23.89
N GLY A 478 1.95 -24.47 23.62
CA GLY A 478 1.69 -23.44 24.62
C GLY A 478 0.19 -23.32 24.85
N GLU A 479 -0.20 -23.12 26.10
CA GLU A 479 -1.55 -23.05 26.67
C GLU A 479 -2.45 -21.92 26.10
N SER A 480 -2.23 -21.42 24.88
CA SER A 480 -2.87 -20.18 24.40
C SER A 480 -4.34 -20.30 23.99
N LEU A 481 -4.94 -21.49 24.01
CA LEU A 481 -6.40 -21.67 23.90
C LEU A 481 -7.00 -22.54 25.01
N GLN A 482 -6.17 -23.15 25.86
CA GLN A 482 -6.67 -23.92 26.99
C GLN A 482 -6.97 -23.01 28.19
N ASP A 483 -6.20 -21.92 28.34
CA ASP A 483 -6.44 -20.92 29.38
C ASP A 483 -7.43 -19.83 28.98
N CYS A 484 -7.70 -19.65 27.68
CA CYS A 484 -8.86 -18.92 27.16
C CYS A 484 -10.09 -19.88 27.20
N ARG A 485 -10.50 -20.35 28.40
CA ARG A 485 -11.79 -21.00 28.76
C ARG A 485 -12.84 -20.64 27.71
N LYS A 486 -13.37 -21.66 27.00
CA LYS A 486 -14.28 -21.58 25.84
C LYS A 486 -15.02 -20.23 25.80
N PRO A 487 -14.92 -19.41 24.73
CA PRO A 487 -15.96 -18.40 24.53
C PRO A 487 -17.27 -19.17 24.54
N LEU A 488 -18.16 -18.81 25.46
CA LEU A 488 -19.51 -19.34 25.48
C LEU A 488 -20.15 -18.81 24.20
N PHE A 489 -19.99 -19.54 23.09
CA PHE A 489 -20.69 -19.24 21.86
C PHE A 489 -22.18 -19.27 22.24
N LEU A 490 -22.85 -18.12 22.10
CA LEU A 490 -24.28 -17.97 22.39
C LEU A 490 -25.17 -18.84 21.47
N LEU A 491 -24.57 -19.58 20.54
CA LEU A 491 -25.20 -20.73 19.89
C LEU A 491 -24.89 -21.96 20.73
N ASN A 492 -25.76 -22.20 21.71
CA ASN A 492 -25.81 -23.39 22.54
C ASN A 492 -26.10 -24.61 21.63
N MET A 493 -25.08 -25.14 20.95
CA MET A 493 -25.11 -26.43 20.25
C MET A 493 -24.68 -27.59 21.17
N ASP A 494 -24.74 -27.41 22.48
CA ASP A 494 -24.47 -28.46 23.48
C ASP A 494 -25.64 -29.46 23.63
N SER A 495 -26.57 -29.55 22.66
CA SER A 495 -27.67 -30.51 22.66
C SER A 495 -27.62 -31.54 21.53
N ILE A 496 -26.42 -32.01 21.16
CA ILE A 496 -26.32 -33.32 20.50
C ILE A 496 -25.94 -34.31 21.60
N PRO A 497 -26.89 -35.08 22.14
CA PRO A 497 -26.58 -36.09 23.15
C PRO A 497 -25.57 -37.08 22.58
N GLU A 498 -24.47 -37.27 23.31
CA GLU A 498 -23.52 -38.35 23.03
C GLU A 498 -24.30 -39.67 23.04
N PHE A 499 -24.38 -40.32 21.87
CA PHE A 499 -24.80 -41.71 21.78
C PHE A 499 -23.76 -42.55 22.53
N LYS A 500 -24.08 -42.92 23.78
CA LYS A 500 -23.41 -44.00 24.49
C LYS A 500 -23.69 -45.29 23.72
N VAL A 501 -22.76 -45.67 22.86
CA VAL A 501 -22.69 -47.06 22.39
C VAL A 501 -22.26 -47.88 23.59
N GLN A 502 -23.20 -48.61 24.18
CA GLN A 502 -22.88 -49.66 25.13
C GLN A 502 -22.06 -50.72 24.41
N PRO A 503 -20.91 -51.17 24.97
CA PRO A 503 -20.27 -52.37 24.49
C PRO A 503 -21.20 -53.54 24.81
N THR A 504 -21.79 -54.14 23.79
CA THR A 504 -22.37 -55.48 23.91
C THR A 504 -21.22 -56.47 23.95
N ASP A 505 -21.16 -57.23 25.04
CA ASP A 505 -20.39 -58.47 25.14
C ASP A 505 -20.74 -59.41 23.97
N LEU A 506 -19.73 -59.78 23.19
CA LEU A 506 -19.59 -61.05 22.46
C LEU A 506 -18.16 -61.21 21.92
#